data_AF-A0A371KIS7-F1
#
_entry.id   AF-A0A371KIS7-F1
#
_cell.length_a   1.000
_cell.length_b   1.000
_cell.length_c   1.000
_cell.angle_alpha   90.00
_cell.angle_beta   90.00
_cell.angle_gamma   90.00
#
_symmetry.space_group_name_H-M   'P 1'
#
loop_
_entity.id
_entity.type
_entity.pdbx_description
1 polymer ?
#
loop_
_entity_poly.entity_id
_entity_poly.type
_entity_poly.pdbx_seq_one_letter_code
_entity_poly.pdbx_strand_id
1 'polypeptide(L)'
;MKPIDTFSYIKHNQVQYDSSSLIQLYFPIIGNDAVAVYQYLVHFFDDGSGAHRFSDILNHLQFGMKRLEEALVMLTAIDLLVLYQLPEAYLIKLHQPLGREAFLNN
;
A
#
# COMPACT_ATOMS: atom_id res chain seq x y z
N MET A 1 -1.00 4.98 14.18
CA MET A 1 -0.67 3.54 14.29
C MET A 1 0.52 3.35 15.21
N LYS A 2 0.79 2.13 15.68
CA LYS A 2 2.02 1.73 16.38
C LYS A 2 2.70 0.57 15.63
N PRO A 3 4.02 0.39 15.74
CA PRO A 3 4.73 -0.72 15.10
C PRO A 3 4.20 -2.11 15.45
N ILE A 4 3.65 -2.26 16.66
CA ILE A 4 3.11 -3.53 17.17
C ILE A 4 1.67 -3.80 16.71
N ASP A 5 0.98 -2.79 16.18
CA ASP A 5 -0.36 -2.97 15.63
C ASP A 5 -0.27 -3.90 14.40
N THR A 6 -1.35 -4.64 14.17
CA THR A 6 -1.38 -5.64 13.10
C THR A 6 -2.22 -5.18 11.93
N PHE A 7 -1.90 -5.68 10.74
CA PHE A 7 -2.69 -5.53 9.53
C PHE A 7 -2.92 -6.90 8.87
N SER A 8 -3.98 -7.00 8.09
CA SER A 8 -4.28 -8.15 7.23
C SER A 8 -4.79 -7.68 5.88
N TYR A 9 -4.76 -8.55 4.86
CA TYR A 9 -5.30 -8.24 3.54
C TYR A 9 -6.76 -8.66 3.40
N ILE A 10 -7.51 -7.94 2.57
CA ILE A 10 -8.81 -8.44 2.08
C ILE A 10 -8.57 -9.72 1.26
N LYS A 11 -9.33 -10.78 1.55
CA LYS A 11 -9.29 -12.03 0.80
C LYS A 11 -9.64 -11.81 -0.67
N HIS A 12 -8.94 -12.50 -1.56
CA HIS A 12 -9.10 -12.43 -3.01
C HIS A 12 -8.92 -11.00 -3.60
N ASN A 13 -8.11 -10.16 -2.94
CA ASN A 13 -7.78 -8.80 -3.40
C ASN A 13 -6.36 -8.72 -3.99
N GLN A 14 -5.91 -9.77 -4.67
CA GLN A 14 -4.64 -9.72 -5.40
C GLN A 14 -4.75 -8.73 -6.56
N VAL A 15 -3.82 -7.79 -6.63
CA VAL A 15 -3.73 -6.82 -7.74
C VAL A 15 -2.60 -7.20 -8.68
N GLN A 16 -2.79 -6.98 -9.98
CA GLN A 16 -1.72 -7.17 -10.95
C GLN A 16 -0.72 -6.03 -10.84
N TYR A 17 0.56 -6.39 -10.72
CA TYR A 17 1.64 -5.42 -10.66
C TYR A 17 1.93 -4.84 -12.05
N ASP A 18 1.65 -3.56 -12.24
CA ASP A 18 2.04 -2.79 -13.42
C ASP A 18 3.11 -1.75 -13.04
N SER A 19 4.38 -2.13 -13.20
CA SER A 19 5.51 -1.24 -12.95
C SER A 19 5.53 -0.02 -13.87
N SER A 20 5.05 -0.17 -15.11
CA SER A 20 5.11 0.89 -16.11
C SER A 20 4.18 2.03 -15.74
N SER A 21 2.92 1.72 -15.43
CA SER A 21 1.95 2.72 -14.98
C SER A 21 2.37 3.34 -13.64
N LEU A 22 2.83 2.53 -12.69
CA LEU A 22 3.27 3.02 -11.38
C LEU A 22 4.44 4.01 -11.49
N ILE A 23 5.47 3.71 -12.31
CA ILE A 23 6.63 4.60 -12.49
C ILE A 23 6.29 5.82 -13.34
N GLN A 24 5.56 5.66 -14.43
CA GLN A 24 5.34 6.77 -15.38
C GLN A 24 4.27 7.76 -14.91
N LEU A 25 3.26 7.28 -14.16
CA LEU A 25 2.07 8.07 -13.82
C LEU A 25 2.01 8.44 -12.34
N TYR A 26 2.32 7.50 -11.45
CA TYR A 26 2.13 7.68 -10.01
C TYR A 26 3.39 8.19 -9.30
N PHE A 27 4.57 7.64 -9.60
CA PHE A 27 5.83 8.02 -8.96
C PHE A 27 6.10 9.54 -8.94
N PRO A 28 5.86 10.30 -10.03
CA PRO A 28 6.06 11.76 -10.01
C PRO A 28 5.16 12.52 -9.03
N ILE A 29 4.04 11.92 -8.60
CA ILE A 29 3.01 12.54 -7.76
C ILE A 29 3.19 12.13 -6.30
N ILE A 30 3.35 10.83 -6.05
CA ILE A 30 3.39 10.27 -4.69
C ILE A 30 4.81 10.07 -4.14
N GLY A 31 5.83 10.14 -5.01
CA GLY A 31 7.23 9.98 -4.64
C GLY A 31 7.65 8.55 -4.30
N ASN A 32 8.92 8.42 -3.92
CA ASN A 32 9.58 7.13 -3.74
C ASN A 32 8.99 6.30 -2.59
N ASP A 33 8.66 6.92 -1.46
CA ASP A 33 8.29 6.17 -0.25
C ASP A 33 6.91 5.52 -0.39
N ALA A 34 5.95 6.24 -0.96
CA ALA A 34 4.64 5.68 -1.28
C ALA A 34 4.75 4.57 -2.33
N VAL A 35 5.56 4.73 -3.37
CA VAL A 35 5.80 3.66 -4.36
C VAL A 35 6.42 2.43 -3.72
N ALA A 36 7.43 2.59 -2.85
CA ALA A 36 8.09 1.48 -2.17
C ALA A 36 7.12 0.73 -1.24
N VAL A 37 6.27 1.44 -0.49
CA VAL A 37 5.24 0.83 0.37
C VAL A 37 4.20 0.09 -0.47
N TYR A 38 3.73 0.68 -1.56
CA TYR A 38 2.75 0.02 -2.43
C TYR A 38 3.33 -1.26 -3.05
N GLN A 39 4.55 -1.19 -3.60
CA GLN A 39 5.25 -2.36 -4.14
C GLN A 39 5.42 -3.46 -3.12
N TYR A 40 5.86 -3.09 -1.90
CA TYR A 40 5.97 -4.03 -0.80
C TYR A 40 4.63 -4.73 -0.53
N LEU A 41 3.55 -3.95 -0.38
CA LEU A 41 2.24 -4.51 -0.05
C LEU A 41 1.68 -5.42 -1.15
N VAL A 42 1.92 -5.11 -2.42
CA VAL A 42 1.53 -5.96 -3.57
C VAL A 42 2.28 -7.28 -3.56
N HIS A 43 3.59 -7.27 -3.31
CA HIS A 43 4.41 -8.49 -3.34
C HIS A 43 4.34 -9.32 -2.06
N PHE A 44 4.06 -8.70 -0.93
CA PHE A 44 3.87 -9.36 0.36
C PHE A 44 2.47 -9.98 0.52
N PHE A 45 1.55 -9.70 -0.41
CA PHE A 45 0.17 -10.18 -0.38
C PHE A 45 0.09 -11.70 -0.13
N ASP A 46 -0.62 -12.08 0.93
CA ASP A 46 -0.75 -13.45 1.41
C ASP A 46 -2.19 -13.98 1.34
N ASP A 47 -3.04 -13.34 0.54
CA ASP A 47 -4.47 -13.65 0.41
C ASP A 47 -5.27 -13.60 1.72
N GLY A 48 -4.83 -12.75 2.66
CA GLY A 48 -5.49 -12.61 3.97
C GLY A 48 -5.32 -13.84 4.85
N SER A 49 -4.24 -14.60 4.65
CA SER A 49 -3.94 -15.81 5.42
C SER A 49 -3.62 -15.53 6.89
N GLY A 50 -3.08 -14.35 7.19
CA GLY A 50 -2.68 -14.00 8.55
C GLY A 50 -2.67 -12.50 8.85
N ALA A 51 -2.49 -12.21 10.13
CA ALA A 51 -2.22 -10.86 10.62
C ALA A 51 -0.70 -10.66 10.72
N HIS A 52 -0.22 -9.55 10.17
CA HIS A 52 1.18 -9.15 10.11
C HIS A 52 1.38 -7.87 10.90
N ARG A 53 2.60 -7.59 11.38
CA ARG A 53 2.85 -6.37 12.16
C ARG A 53 3.34 -5.27 11.25
N PHE A 54 3.01 -4.02 11.56
CA PHE A 54 3.63 -2.90 10.84
C PHE A 54 5.16 -2.88 10.98
N SER A 55 5.71 -3.42 12.08
CA SER A 55 7.15 -3.62 12.23
C SER A 55 7.79 -4.40 11.08
N ASP A 56 7.06 -5.32 10.45
CA ASP A 56 7.59 -6.12 9.33
C ASP A 56 7.85 -5.21 8.12
N ILE A 57 6.92 -4.31 7.80
CA ILE A 57 7.09 -3.29 6.74
C ILE A 57 8.27 -2.36 7.07
N LEU A 58 8.32 -1.86 8.30
CA LEU A 58 9.38 -0.95 8.74
C LEU A 58 10.77 -1.58 8.60
N ASN A 59 10.90 -2.85 9.00
CA ASN A 59 12.16 -3.57 8.94
C ASN A 59 12.56 -3.87 7.49
N HIS A 60 11.64 -4.31 6.64
CA HIS A 60 11.95 -4.64 5.25
C HIS A 60 12.29 -3.41 4.41
N LEU A 61 11.59 -2.29 4.64
CA LEU A 61 11.83 -1.04 3.91
C LEU A 61 12.85 -0.12 4.57
N GLN A 62 13.35 -0.47 5.77
CA GLN A 62 14.20 0.40 6.59
C GLN A 62 13.55 1.78 6.84
N PHE A 63 12.25 1.76 7.18
CA PHE A 63 11.43 2.96 7.41
C PHE A 63 11.24 3.24 8.90
N GLY A 64 11.04 4.52 9.24
CA GLY A 64 10.43 4.92 10.50
C GLY A 64 8.91 5.02 10.38
N MET A 65 8.19 4.93 11.50
CA MET A 65 6.71 4.98 11.52
C MET A 65 6.13 6.20 10.82
N LYS A 66 6.68 7.40 11.08
CA LYS A 66 6.21 8.63 10.44
C LYS A 66 6.24 8.55 8.91
N ARG A 67 7.33 8.00 8.37
CA ARG A 67 7.54 7.84 6.92
C ARG A 67 6.56 6.85 6.30
N LEU A 68 6.26 5.77 7.03
CA LEU A 68 5.23 4.81 6.64
C LEU A 68 3.83 5.44 6.68
N GLU A 69 3.50 6.18 7.73
CA GLU A 69 2.19 6.86 7.86
C GLU A 69 1.99 7.89 6.74
N GLU A 70 2.99 8.70 6.42
CA GLU A 70 2.96 9.64 5.30
C GLU A 70 2.78 8.93 3.95
N ALA A 71 3.49 7.82 3.73
CA ALA A 71 3.33 7.00 2.53
C ALA A 71 1.91 6.41 2.42
N LEU A 72 1.35 5.89 3.50
CA LEU A 72 -0.02 5.36 3.53
C LEU A 72 -1.05 6.47 3.26
N VAL A 73 -0.87 7.66 3.84
CA VAL A 73 -1.72 8.83 3.55
C VAL A 73 -1.71 9.14 2.05
N MET A 74 -0.54 9.23 1.43
CA MET A 74 -0.43 9.48 -0.01
C MET A 74 -1.11 8.40 -0.85
N LEU A 75 -0.92 7.12 -0.51
CA LEU A 75 -1.53 6.00 -1.22
C LEU A 75 -3.06 5.98 -1.09
N THR A 76 -3.59 6.33 0.09
CA THR A 76 -5.04 6.48 0.28
C THR A 76 -5.61 7.69 -0.48
N ALA A 77 -4.85 8.78 -0.56
CA ALA A 77 -5.29 10.00 -1.24
C ALA A 77 -5.42 9.82 -2.76
N ILE A 78 -4.59 8.96 -3.37
CA ILE A 78 -4.62 8.65 -4.81
C ILE A 78 -5.38 7.34 -5.12
N ASP A 79 -6.07 6.78 -4.13
CA ASP A 79 -6.88 5.55 -4.24
C ASP A 79 -6.11 4.31 -4.71
N LEU A 80 -4.80 4.22 -4.43
CA LEU A 80 -4.03 2.99 -4.65
C LEU A 80 -4.22 1.96 -3.53
N LEU A 81 -4.64 2.40 -2.35
CA LEU A 81 -5.07 1.51 -1.27
C LEU A 81 -6.13 2.16 -0.39
N VAL A 82 -6.89 1.32 0.30
CA VAL A 82 -7.77 1.70 1.40
C VAL A 82 -7.30 1.01 2.67
N LEU A 83 -7.15 1.80 3.73
CA LEU A 83 -6.79 1.32 5.06
C LEU A 83 -8.00 1.41 5.99
N TYR A 84 -8.60 0.28 6.32
CA TYR A 84 -9.69 0.23 7.30
C TYR A 84 -9.11 0.03 8.70
N GLN A 85 -9.55 0.84 9.65
CA GLN A 85 -9.24 0.66 11.06
C GLN A 85 -10.37 -0.14 11.72
N LEU A 86 -10.02 -1.33 12.22
CA LEU A 86 -10.88 -2.16 13.04
C LEU A 86 -10.52 -1.96 14.53
N PRO A 87 -11.31 -2.47 15.50
CA PRO A 87 -11.02 -2.28 16.93
C PRO A 87 -9.64 -2.78 17.36
N GLU A 88 -9.15 -3.89 16.78
CA GLU A 88 -7.91 -4.56 17.21
C GLU A 88 -6.84 -4.67 16.11
N ALA A 89 -7.18 -4.31 14.86
CA ALA A 89 -6.31 -4.52 13.71
C ALA A 89 -6.64 -3.56 12.56
N TYR A 90 -5.81 -3.59 11.53
CA TYR A 90 -6.02 -2.88 10.28
C TYR A 90 -6.32 -3.87 9.16
N LEU A 91 -7.12 -3.45 8.19
CA LEU A 91 -7.41 -4.21 6.99
C LEU A 91 -6.99 -3.38 5.77
N ILE A 92 -6.16 -3.98 4.92
CA ILE A 92 -5.64 -3.36 3.71
C ILE A 92 -6.41 -3.91 2.51
N LYS A 93 -6.94 -2.98 1.72
CA LYS A 93 -7.43 -3.24 0.36
C LYS A 93 -6.52 -2.53 -0.63
N LEU A 94 -5.93 -3.26 -1.56
CA LEU A 94 -5.16 -2.75 -2.68
C LEU A 94 -6.07 -2.48 -3.87
N HIS A 95 -5.76 -1.41 -4.60
CA HIS A 95 -6.33 -1.11 -5.90
C HIS A 95 -5.23 -1.17 -6.95
N GLN A 96 -5.57 -1.63 -8.15
CA GLN A 96 -4.64 -1.69 -9.26
C GLN A 96 -4.37 -0.26 -9.78
N PRO A 97 -3.13 0.09 -10.17
CA PRO A 97 -2.87 1.38 -10.78
C PRO A 97 -3.67 1.49 -12.08
N LEU A 98 -4.21 2.67 -12.35
CA LEU A 98 -4.93 2.94 -13.58
C LEU A 98 -3.96 2.87 -14.76
N GLY A 99 -4.43 2.27 -15.86
CA GLY A 99 -3.75 2.39 -17.14
C GLY A 99 -3.74 3.83 -17.64
N ARG A 100 -2.80 4.16 -18.52
CA ARG A 100 -2.54 5.53 -19.00
C ARG A 100 -3.79 6.31 -19.42
N GLU A 101 -4.66 5.73 -20.24
CA GLU A 101 -5.87 6.42 -20.71
C GLU A 101 -6.84 6.72 -19.57
N ALA A 102 -7.11 5.74 -18.70
CA ALA A 102 -7.97 5.92 -17.54
C ALA A 102 -7.40 6.94 -16.55
N PHE A 103 -6.08 6.96 -16.37
CA PHE A 103 -5.40 7.93 -15.52
C PHE A 103 -5.53 9.37 -16.06
N LEU A 104 -5.38 9.57 -17.36
CA LEU A 104 -5.43 10.90 -18.00
C LEU A 104 -6.85 11.45 -18.16
N ASN A 105 -7.88 10.60 -18.03
CA ASN A 105 -9.29 10.97 -18.16
C ASN A 105 -9.99 11.25 -16.81
N ASN A 106 -9.28 11.13 -15.69
CA ASN A 106 -9.72 11.54 -14.35
C ASN A 106 -9.15 12.90 -13.98
#